data_AF-A0A7S2J8S0-F1
#
_entry.id   AF-A0A7S2J8S0-F1
#
_cell.length_a   1.000
_cell.length_b   1.000
_cell.length_c   1.000
_cell.angle_alpha   90.00
_cell.angle_beta   90.00
_cell.angle_gamma   90.00
#
_symmetry.space_group_name_H-M   'P 1'
#
loop_
_entity.id
_entity.type
_entity.pdbx_description
1 polymer ?
#
loop_
_entity_poly.entity_id
_entity_poly.type
_entity_poly.pdbx_seq_one_letter_code
_entity_poly.pdbx_strand_id
1 'polypeptide(L)'
;LVRSLLSPAAPPSPSVPSEGMGKLRGSGSSRGAAPPCPAAGPVGPEPQGGDPEPPDQPPERLVQSGGSPRGTTEQGQPVHLSEACVTDLQRRMLASEVKTKRDWFIIPKSLPLPLLDLRLIFTELRKVQGLVGSDEERLSAKAFERAFKRLVCLMQDPKPFDAEVFDVNCDGTVAWAEFVLVNRQRKLRSVLSISERIYLTFDQPESSYLAFIISIVVLLTICVSSLSFFLSTIPQCRVTPETCEDLTIVEKGCLLIFVVEFTARLCTCWAVRKEVHDRTKLRELVTGIDPLVLPSPARRFLKF
;
A
#
# COMPACT_ATOMS: atom_id res chain seq x y z
N LEU A 1 43.56 -6.42 -12.41
CA LEU A 1 43.31 -7.10 -13.71
C LEU A 1 41.82 -7.18 -14.13
N VAL A 2 40.89 -6.50 -13.44
CA VAL A 2 39.45 -6.42 -13.85
C VAL A 2 38.98 -4.96 -13.89
N ARG A 3 39.83 -4.05 -14.40
CA ARG A 3 39.51 -2.60 -14.47
C ARG A 3 39.71 -1.98 -15.86
N SER A 4 39.86 -2.81 -16.91
CA SER A 4 40.25 -2.36 -18.26
C SER A 4 39.22 -2.62 -19.37
N LEU A 5 37.96 -2.94 -19.05
CA LEU A 5 36.95 -3.32 -20.07
C LEU A 5 35.70 -2.42 -20.12
N LEU A 6 35.72 -1.24 -19.50
CA LEU A 6 34.61 -0.29 -19.60
C LEU A 6 35.06 0.97 -20.34
N SER A 7 35.18 0.85 -21.66
CA SER A 7 35.20 1.98 -22.58
C SER A 7 33.79 2.15 -23.13
N PRO A 8 33.14 3.31 -22.98
CA PRO A 8 31.77 3.52 -23.49
C PRO A 8 31.79 3.69 -25.01
N ALA A 9 31.09 2.79 -25.70
CA ALA A 9 30.83 2.90 -27.13
C ALA A 9 29.90 4.10 -27.41
N ALA A 10 30.22 4.86 -28.45
CA ALA A 10 29.45 6.02 -28.90
C ALA A 10 28.01 5.61 -29.31
N PRO A 11 26.99 6.44 -29.02
CA PRO A 11 25.62 6.14 -29.40
C PRO A 11 25.39 6.25 -30.92
N PRO A 12 24.64 5.33 -31.53
CA PRO A 12 24.26 5.43 -32.93
C PRO A 12 23.26 6.56 -33.17
N SER A 13 23.43 7.24 -34.30
CA SER A 13 22.58 8.33 -34.78
C SER A 13 21.13 7.86 -35.01
N PRO A 14 20.12 8.69 -34.72
CA PRO A 14 18.73 8.32 -34.94
C PRO A 14 18.39 8.32 -36.43
N SER A 15 17.98 7.17 -36.95
CA SER A 15 17.33 7.03 -38.25
C SER A 15 15.84 7.35 -38.12
N VAL A 16 15.37 8.22 -39.00
CA VAL A 16 13.97 8.67 -39.11
C VAL A 16 13.17 7.60 -39.87
N PRO A 17 12.10 7.02 -39.29
CA PRO A 17 11.14 6.23 -40.05
C PRO A 17 10.00 7.13 -40.57
N SER A 18 9.71 6.96 -41.85
CA SER A 18 8.69 7.64 -42.63
C SER A 18 7.26 7.41 -42.16
N GLU A 19 6.45 8.44 -42.31
CA GLU A 19 5.00 8.46 -42.21
C GLU A 19 4.33 7.30 -42.98
N GLY A 20 3.48 6.55 -42.28
CA GLY A 20 2.56 5.56 -42.85
C GLY A 20 1.12 5.89 -42.44
N MET A 21 0.43 6.59 -43.31
CA MET A 21 -0.94 7.08 -43.15
C MET A 21 -1.94 5.93 -43.35
N GLY A 22 -2.44 5.34 -42.25
CA GLY A 22 -3.43 4.26 -42.26
C GLY A 22 -4.82 4.72 -41.81
N LYS A 23 -5.68 5.10 -42.75
CA LYS A 23 -7.13 5.25 -42.56
C LYS A 23 -7.75 3.88 -42.29
N LEU A 24 -8.42 3.68 -41.15
CA LEU A 24 -9.46 2.67 -41.03
C LEU A 24 -10.71 3.21 -40.34
N ARG A 25 -11.82 2.81 -40.97
CA ARG A 25 -13.21 3.22 -40.85
C ARG A 25 -13.96 2.21 -39.98
N GLY A 26 -15.04 2.67 -39.35
CA GLY A 26 -16.17 1.83 -38.89
C GLY A 26 -15.95 1.19 -37.52
N SER A 27 -16.97 0.92 -36.72
CA SER A 27 -18.41 0.95 -36.92
C SER A 27 -19.05 1.01 -35.52
N GLY A 28 -20.19 1.70 -35.41
CA GLY A 28 -20.98 1.72 -34.18
C GLY A 28 -21.60 0.36 -33.86
N SER A 29 -21.90 0.14 -32.58
CA SER A 29 -22.90 -0.85 -32.15
C SER A 29 -23.47 -0.50 -30.77
N SER A 30 -24.72 -0.03 -30.80
CA SER A 30 -25.86 -0.43 -29.95
C SER A 30 -25.66 -0.79 -28.48
N ARG A 31 -26.21 0.09 -27.63
CA ARG A 31 -27.13 -0.16 -26.50
C ARG A 31 -27.44 -1.63 -26.18
N GLY A 32 -27.08 -2.04 -24.96
CA GLY A 32 -27.63 -3.21 -24.26
C GLY A 32 -28.15 -2.79 -22.89
N ALA A 33 -29.45 -2.98 -22.66
CA ALA A 33 -30.18 -2.63 -21.44
C ALA A 33 -29.82 -3.55 -20.25
N ALA A 34 -29.84 -2.98 -19.05
CA ALA A 34 -29.65 -3.70 -17.79
C ALA A 34 -30.95 -4.42 -17.36
N PRO A 35 -30.87 -5.64 -16.79
CA PRO A 35 -32.00 -6.29 -16.13
C PRO A 35 -32.18 -5.80 -14.67
N PRO A 36 -33.42 -5.84 -14.14
CA PRO A 36 -33.76 -5.35 -12.80
C PRO A 36 -33.40 -6.34 -11.67
N CYS A 37 -33.07 -5.78 -10.51
CA CYS A 37 -32.83 -6.50 -9.25
C CYS A 37 -34.10 -7.18 -8.71
N PRO A 38 -34.01 -8.39 -8.11
CA PRO A 38 -35.06 -8.91 -7.26
C PRO A 38 -34.90 -8.48 -5.80
N ALA A 39 -36.06 -8.34 -5.15
CA ALA A 39 -36.32 -7.81 -3.84
C ALA A 39 -35.76 -8.66 -2.67
N ALA A 40 -35.50 -7.97 -1.56
CA ALA A 40 -35.13 -8.52 -0.27
C ALA A 40 -36.30 -9.28 0.38
N GLY A 41 -35.98 -10.45 0.96
CA GLY A 41 -36.82 -11.19 1.91
C GLY A 41 -36.14 -11.26 3.29
N PRO A 42 -36.91 -11.50 4.38
CA PRO A 42 -36.49 -11.21 5.75
C PRO A 42 -35.56 -12.28 6.35
N VAL A 43 -34.64 -11.80 7.18
CA VAL A 43 -33.67 -12.55 7.98
C VAL A 43 -34.34 -13.16 9.21
N GLY A 44 -34.20 -14.48 9.40
CA GLY A 44 -34.49 -15.18 10.64
C GLY A 44 -33.30 -15.17 11.61
N PRO A 45 -33.50 -15.37 12.93
CA PRO A 45 -32.45 -15.22 13.93
C PRO A 45 -31.69 -16.53 14.18
N GLU A 46 -30.37 -16.43 14.34
CA GLU A 46 -29.51 -17.48 14.89
C GLU A 46 -28.36 -16.87 15.74
N PRO A 47 -27.67 -17.64 16.61
CA PRO A 47 -27.59 -17.36 18.04
C PRO A 47 -26.31 -16.66 18.52
N GLN A 48 -26.44 -16.10 19.72
CA GLN A 48 -25.42 -15.38 20.50
C GLN A 48 -24.31 -16.31 21.02
N GLY A 49 -23.06 -15.84 20.93
CA GLY A 49 -21.90 -16.46 21.58
C GLY A 49 -20.61 -15.69 21.29
N GLY A 50 -20.42 -14.54 21.96
CA GLY A 50 -19.19 -13.76 21.90
C GLY A 50 -19.20 -12.65 22.97
N ASP A 51 -18.11 -12.56 23.73
CA ASP A 51 -17.89 -11.63 24.84
C ASP A 51 -18.12 -10.14 24.48
N PRO A 52 -18.49 -9.30 25.46
CA PRO A 52 -18.91 -7.92 25.21
C PRO A 52 -17.76 -7.05 24.71
N GLU A 53 -17.75 -6.83 23.41
CA GLU A 53 -17.10 -5.69 22.76
C GLU A 53 -17.69 -4.39 23.37
N PRO A 54 -16.85 -3.41 23.78
CA PRO A 54 -17.35 -2.12 24.26
C PRO A 54 -18.22 -1.50 23.16
N PRO A 55 -19.40 -0.93 23.51
CA PRO A 55 -20.40 -0.54 22.54
C PRO A 55 -19.79 0.43 21.53
N ASP A 56 -19.68 -0.03 20.29
CA ASP A 56 -19.49 0.81 19.11
C ASP A 56 -20.64 1.83 19.12
N GLN A 57 -20.35 3.02 19.62
CA GLN A 57 -21.28 4.14 19.52
C GLN A 57 -21.57 4.30 18.02
N PRO A 58 -22.85 4.22 17.60
CA PRO A 58 -23.19 4.43 16.21
C PRO A 58 -22.62 5.80 15.82
N PRO A 59 -21.92 5.92 14.68
CA PRO A 59 -21.46 7.22 14.22
C PRO A 59 -22.67 8.12 14.20
N GLU A 60 -22.61 9.24 14.94
CA GLU A 60 -23.59 10.30 14.87
C GLU A 60 -23.91 10.50 13.40
N ARG A 61 -25.16 10.18 13.03
CA ARG A 61 -25.64 10.42 11.68
C ARG A 61 -25.53 11.92 11.48
N LEU A 62 -24.52 12.35 10.74
CA LEU A 62 -24.51 13.64 10.07
C LEU A 62 -25.85 13.73 9.36
N VAL A 63 -26.72 14.55 9.94
CA VAL A 63 -28.08 14.79 9.47
C VAL A 63 -27.93 15.40 8.08
N GLN A 64 -28.03 14.56 7.05
CA GLN A 64 -28.28 15.02 5.69
C GLN A 64 -29.71 15.54 5.68
N SER A 65 -29.85 16.84 5.94
CA SER A 65 -31.11 17.56 5.83
C SER A 65 -31.57 17.48 4.37
N GLY A 66 -32.63 16.72 4.13
CA GLY A 66 -33.24 16.59 2.81
C GLY A 66 -33.88 17.92 2.40
N GLY A 67 -33.21 18.67 1.53
CA GLY A 67 -33.64 19.95 0.98
C GLY A 67 -33.95 19.87 -0.52
N SER A 68 -35.13 20.37 -0.86
CA SER A 68 -35.76 20.46 -2.19
C SER A 68 -34.92 21.22 -3.24
N PRO A 69 -34.99 20.89 -4.54
CA PRO A 69 -34.21 21.56 -5.57
C PRO A 69 -34.90 22.85 -6.02
N ARG A 70 -34.38 24.01 -5.61
CA ARG A 70 -34.63 25.27 -6.34
C ARG A 70 -33.44 26.21 -6.21
N GLY A 71 -32.91 26.57 -7.38
CA GLY A 71 -31.69 27.35 -7.55
C GLY A 71 -31.71 28.68 -6.82
N THR A 72 -30.83 28.78 -5.84
CA THR A 72 -30.26 30.00 -5.29
C THR A 72 -28.79 29.70 -5.06
N THR A 73 -27.93 30.69 -5.23
CA THR A 73 -26.49 30.66 -4.99
C THR A 73 -26.25 30.20 -3.54
N GLU A 74 -26.14 28.88 -3.32
CA GLU A 74 -25.92 28.29 -2.01
C GLU A 74 -24.48 28.59 -1.60
N GLN A 75 -24.33 29.64 -0.79
CA GLN A 75 -23.15 29.75 0.06
C GLN A 75 -23.23 28.57 1.05
N GLY A 76 -22.39 27.57 0.83
CA GLY A 76 -22.30 26.40 1.70
C GLY A 76 -22.17 26.83 3.15
N GLN A 77 -23.05 26.32 4.01
CA GLN A 77 -23.00 26.61 5.44
C GLN A 77 -21.69 26.04 5.99
N PRO A 78 -20.80 26.84 6.58
CA PRO A 78 -19.50 26.37 7.03
C PRO A 78 -19.69 25.29 8.08
N VAL A 79 -19.18 24.08 7.81
CA VAL A 79 -19.18 22.99 8.79
C VAL A 79 -18.20 23.36 9.90
N HIS A 80 -18.72 23.95 10.97
CA HIS A 80 -17.92 24.31 12.14
C HIS A 80 -17.65 23.05 12.97
N LEU A 81 -16.50 22.42 12.73
CA LEU A 81 -16.02 21.36 13.59
C LEU A 81 -15.63 21.95 14.95
N SER A 82 -16.08 21.33 16.03
CA SER A 82 -15.70 21.79 17.38
C SER A 82 -14.21 21.54 17.62
N GLU A 83 -13.54 22.47 18.31
CA GLU A 83 -12.12 22.36 18.66
C GLU A 83 -11.81 21.07 19.45
N ALA A 84 -12.75 20.64 20.29
CA ALA A 84 -12.68 19.38 21.01
C ALA A 84 -12.63 18.17 20.06
N CYS A 85 -13.40 18.18 18.96
CA CYS A 85 -13.39 17.11 17.96
C CYS A 85 -12.05 17.03 17.24
N VAL A 86 -11.48 18.18 16.84
CA VAL A 86 -10.17 18.24 16.18
C VAL A 86 -9.06 17.72 17.09
N THR A 87 -9.08 18.13 18.36
CA THR A 87 -8.08 17.69 19.36
C THR A 87 -8.15 16.19 19.61
N ASP A 88 -9.37 15.63 19.75
CA ASP A 88 -9.55 14.19 19.90
C ASP A 88 -9.07 13.43 18.66
N LEU A 89 -9.34 13.96 17.46
CA LEU A 89 -8.87 13.39 16.20
C LEU A 89 -7.33 13.34 16.14
N GLN A 90 -6.67 14.44 16.50
CA GLN A 90 -5.21 14.52 16.52
C GLN A 90 -4.60 13.59 17.57
N ARG A 91 -5.20 13.52 18.76
CA ARG A 91 -4.79 12.56 19.79
C ARG A 91 -4.95 11.12 19.30
N ARG A 92 -6.08 10.78 18.66
CA ARG A 92 -6.29 9.45 18.06
C ARG A 92 -5.31 9.15 16.95
N MET A 93 -4.94 10.14 16.13
CA MET A 93 -3.93 9.95 15.09
C MET A 93 -2.55 9.63 15.68
N LEU A 94 -2.14 10.35 16.73
CA LEU A 94 -0.88 10.11 17.43
C LEU A 94 -0.90 8.78 18.19
N ALA A 95 -2.03 8.46 18.82
CA ALA A 95 -2.23 7.18 19.50
C ALA A 95 -2.38 6.00 18.52
N SER A 96 -2.76 6.28 17.27
CA SER A 96 -2.84 5.32 16.18
C SER A 96 -1.49 5.00 15.56
N GLU A 97 -0.38 5.10 16.33
CA GLU A 97 0.78 4.27 16.00
C GLU A 97 0.23 2.87 15.75
N VAL A 98 0.22 2.50 14.47
CA VAL A 98 -0.44 1.30 13.99
C VAL A 98 0.45 0.19 14.49
N LYS A 99 0.24 -0.22 15.75
CA LYS A 99 0.49 -1.59 16.15
C LYS A 99 -0.43 -2.36 15.21
N THR A 100 0.12 -2.76 14.08
CA THR A 100 -0.43 -3.81 13.23
C THR A 100 -0.50 -5.00 14.16
N LYS A 101 -1.60 -5.10 14.90
CA LYS A 101 -1.86 -6.25 15.73
C LYS A 101 -1.67 -7.44 14.80
N ARG A 102 -0.82 -8.38 15.21
CA ARG A 102 -0.44 -9.57 14.44
C ARG A 102 -1.61 -10.56 14.36
N ASP A 103 -2.83 -10.06 14.25
CA ASP A 103 -4.07 -10.84 14.32
C ASP A 103 -4.26 -11.67 13.05
N TRP A 104 -3.52 -11.35 11.97
CA TRP A 104 -3.63 -12.04 10.69
C TRP A 104 -2.49 -13.05 10.52
N PHE A 105 -2.86 -14.32 10.37
CA PHE A 105 -1.92 -15.40 10.05
C PHE A 105 -1.22 -15.15 8.70
N ILE A 106 -1.97 -14.65 7.72
CA ILE A 106 -1.49 -14.32 6.36
C ILE A 106 -1.70 -12.82 6.11
N ILE A 107 -0.72 -12.17 5.48
CA ILE A 107 -0.83 -10.77 5.06
C ILE A 107 -2.16 -10.54 4.32
N PRO A 108 -3.01 -9.58 4.72
CA PRO A 108 -4.29 -9.35 4.07
C PRO A 108 -4.13 -8.87 2.61
N LYS A 109 -5.14 -9.11 1.76
CA LYS A 109 -5.15 -8.63 0.37
C LYS A 109 -5.15 -7.10 0.27
N SER A 110 -5.69 -6.42 1.28
CA SER A 110 -5.77 -4.96 1.32
C SER A 110 -5.16 -4.44 2.61
N LEU A 111 -4.18 -3.52 2.51
CA LEU A 111 -3.57 -2.88 3.67
C LEU A 111 -4.12 -1.45 3.79
N PRO A 112 -4.73 -1.06 4.92
CA PRO A 112 -5.17 0.32 5.13
C PRO A 112 -3.95 1.24 5.21
N LEU A 113 -4.02 2.42 4.60
CA LEU A 113 -2.95 3.40 4.71
C LEU A 113 -3.05 4.10 6.08
N PRO A 114 -1.97 4.14 6.89
CA PRO A 114 -1.96 4.86 8.15
C PRO A 114 -2.35 6.33 7.97
N LEU A 115 -3.19 6.85 8.86
CA LEU A 115 -3.60 8.26 8.83
C LEU A 115 -2.41 9.22 8.98
N LEU A 116 -1.36 8.78 9.67
CA LEU A 116 -0.13 9.55 9.84
C LEU A 116 0.60 9.75 8.51
N ASP A 117 0.64 8.75 7.63
CA ASP A 117 1.23 8.91 6.30
C ASP A 117 0.43 9.90 5.45
N LEU A 118 -0.90 9.82 5.52
CA LEU A 118 -1.79 10.76 4.84
C LEU A 118 -1.61 12.19 5.35
N ARG A 119 -1.40 12.35 6.66
CA ARG A 119 -1.10 13.65 7.28
C ARG A 119 0.23 14.20 6.80
N LEU A 120 1.26 13.34 6.71
CA LEU A 120 2.57 13.75 6.20
C LEU A 120 2.47 14.20 4.73
N ILE A 121 1.71 13.48 3.89
CA ILE A 121 1.44 13.88 2.51
C ILE A 121 0.74 15.24 2.47
N PHE A 122 -0.32 15.42 3.27
CA PHE A 122 -1.08 16.67 3.33
C PHE A 122 -0.21 17.87 3.76
N THR A 123 0.59 17.70 4.81
CA THR A 123 1.54 18.72 5.27
C THR A 123 2.57 19.05 4.20
N GLU A 124 3.09 18.05 3.48
CA GLU A 124 4.07 18.27 2.43
C GLU A 124 3.46 19.00 1.23
N LEU A 125 2.20 18.71 0.87
CA LEU A 125 1.47 19.48 -0.14
C LEU A 125 1.30 20.96 0.28
N ARG A 126 1.03 21.23 1.56
CA ARG A 126 0.94 22.62 2.07
C ARG A 126 2.27 23.35 1.91
N LYS A 127 3.39 22.66 2.18
CA LYS A 127 4.73 23.23 1.97
C LYS A 127 4.98 23.57 0.51
N VAL A 128 4.64 22.66 -0.41
CA VAL A 128 4.80 22.88 -1.86
C VAL A 128 3.95 24.08 -2.34
N GLN A 129 2.80 24.34 -1.72
CA GLN A 129 1.97 25.52 -2.01
C GLN A 129 2.44 26.82 -1.37
N GLY A 130 3.49 26.79 -0.54
CA GLY A 130 3.94 27.98 0.20
C GLY A 130 3.01 28.38 1.35
N LEU A 131 2.11 27.49 1.79
CA LEU A 131 1.17 27.74 2.90
C LEU A 131 1.77 27.43 4.27
N VAL A 132 3.10 27.47 4.39
CA VAL A 132 3.80 27.22 5.64
C VAL A 132 3.60 28.41 6.58
N GLY A 133 2.95 28.18 7.73
CA GLY A 133 2.70 29.22 8.73
C GLY A 133 1.32 29.88 8.66
N SER A 134 0.46 29.47 7.72
CA SER A 134 -0.96 29.81 7.81
C SER A 134 -1.62 28.94 8.88
N ASP A 135 -2.37 29.57 9.78
CA ASP A 135 -3.19 28.88 10.79
C ASP A 135 -4.29 28.03 10.15
N GLU A 136 -4.68 28.33 8.91
CA GLU A 136 -5.68 27.58 8.18
C GLU A 136 -5.09 26.32 7.53
N GLU A 137 -5.47 25.14 8.02
CA GLU A 137 -5.08 23.83 7.47
C GLU A 137 -5.84 23.46 6.19
N ARG A 138 -5.84 24.37 5.21
CA ARG A 138 -6.55 24.23 3.92
C ARG A 138 -5.57 23.96 2.78
N LEU A 139 -6.03 23.18 1.80
CA LEU A 139 -5.34 22.92 0.53
C LEU A 139 -6.27 23.26 -0.64
N SER A 140 -5.74 23.85 -1.71
CA SER A 140 -6.54 24.00 -2.94
C SER A 140 -7.02 22.64 -3.46
N ALA A 141 -8.33 22.52 -3.75
CA ALA A 141 -8.96 21.29 -4.20
C ALA A 141 -8.27 20.69 -5.45
N LYS A 142 -7.80 21.53 -6.38
CA LYS A 142 -7.09 21.08 -7.60
C LYS A 142 -5.77 20.37 -7.30
N ALA A 143 -5.00 20.89 -6.34
CA ALA A 143 -3.73 20.29 -5.97
C ALA A 143 -3.93 19.02 -5.14
N PHE A 144 -4.91 19.05 -4.24
CA PHE A 144 -5.34 17.88 -3.48
C PHE A 144 -5.81 16.75 -4.42
N GLU A 145 -6.69 17.06 -5.37
CA GLU A 145 -7.19 16.13 -6.39
C GLU A 145 -6.03 15.50 -7.18
N ARG A 146 -5.10 16.33 -7.67
CA ARG A 146 -3.93 15.85 -8.40
C ARG A 146 -3.11 14.87 -7.56
N ALA A 147 -2.75 15.25 -6.34
CA ALA A 147 -1.92 14.42 -5.47
C ALA A 147 -2.62 13.11 -5.09
N PHE A 148 -3.91 13.17 -4.74
CA PHE A 148 -4.64 11.97 -4.31
C PHE A 148 -5.04 11.05 -5.46
N LYS A 149 -5.30 11.57 -6.68
CA LYS A 149 -5.40 10.75 -7.89
C LYS A 149 -4.12 9.94 -8.13
N ARG A 150 -2.96 10.56 -7.91
CA ARG A 150 -1.66 9.88 -7.99
C ARG A 150 -1.50 8.81 -6.92
N LEU A 151 -1.85 9.12 -5.67
CA LEU A 151 -1.84 8.16 -4.58
C LEU A 151 -2.72 6.94 -4.86
N VAL A 152 -3.96 7.16 -5.30
CA VAL A 152 -4.93 6.11 -5.66
C VAL A 152 -4.39 5.24 -6.82
N CYS A 153 -3.78 5.87 -7.83
CA CYS A 153 -3.13 5.18 -8.94
C CYS A 153 -1.95 4.30 -8.47
N LEU A 154 -1.07 4.85 -7.62
CA LEU A 154 0.06 4.12 -7.02
C LEU A 154 -0.38 2.91 -6.20
N MET A 155 -1.46 3.07 -5.45
CA MET A 155 -2.05 2.06 -4.57
C MET A 155 -2.87 1.02 -5.33
N GLN A 156 -3.16 1.27 -6.62
CA GLN A 156 -4.04 0.45 -7.47
C GLN A 156 -5.42 0.24 -6.85
N ASP A 157 -5.96 1.28 -6.18
CA ASP A 157 -7.32 1.22 -5.65
C ASP A 157 -8.31 1.22 -6.83
N PRO A 158 -9.24 0.24 -6.90
CA PRO A 158 -10.20 0.15 -7.99
C PRO A 158 -11.21 1.30 -8.03
N LYS A 159 -11.38 2.04 -6.93
CA LYS A 159 -12.36 3.13 -6.86
C LYS A 159 -11.76 4.43 -7.44
N PRO A 160 -12.44 5.08 -8.40
CA PRO A 160 -11.97 6.37 -8.92
C PRO A 160 -11.90 7.41 -7.80
N PHE A 161 -10.93 8.31 -7.90
CA PHE A 161 -10.81 9.41 -6.95
C PHE A 161 -11.61 10.62 -7.42
N ASP A 162 -12.57 11.02 -6.60
CA ASP A 162 -13.37 12.23 -6.77
C ASP A 162 -13.03 13.20 -5.64
N ALA A 163 -12.61 14.42 -6.00
CA ALA A 163 -12.22 15.45 -5.04
C ALA A 163 -13.41 16.24 -4.51
N GLU A 164 -14.50 16.33 -5.27
CA GLU A 164 -15.69 17.10 -4.88
C GLU A 164 -16.32 16.51 -3.62
N VAL A 165 -16.25 15.19 -3.45
CA VAL A 165 -16.69 14.49 -2.24
C VAL A 165 -15.93 14.93 -0.97
N PHE A 166 -14.73 15.49 -1.12
CA PHE A 166 -13.91 15.96 0.00
C PHE A 166 -14.07 17.45 0.29
N ASP A 167 -14.63 18.25 -0.63
CA ASP A 167 -14.95 19.66 -0.45
C ASP A 167 -16.40 19.81 -0.01
N VAL A 168 -16.67 19.48 1.24
CA VAL A 168 -18.04 19.44 1.81
C VAL A 168 -18.70 20.82 1.78
N ASN A 169 -17.92 21.89 1.89
CA ASN A 169 -18.41 23.27 1.89
C ASN A 169 -18.48 23.89 0.49
N CYS A 170 -17.97 23.20 -0.54
CA CYS A 170 -17.85 23.70 -1.91
C CYS A 170 -17.06 25.03 -2.02
N ASP A 171 -16.04 25.21 -1.18
CA ASP A 171 -15.24 26.45 -1.14
C ASP A 171 -14.01 26.41 -2.06
N GLY A 172 -13.80 25.30 -2.77
CA GLY A 172 -12.66 25.08 -3.65
C GLY A 172 -11.37 24.74 -2.90
N THR A 173 -11.45 24.55 -1.58
CA THR A 173 -10.37 24.10 -0.71
C THR A 173 -10.81 22.87 0.07
N VAL A 174 -9.84 22.09 0.54
CA VAL A 174 -10.08 20.90 1.37
C VAL A 174 -9.32 21.09 2.66
N ALA A 175 -10.05 21.18 3.77
CA ALA A 175 -9.47 21.19 5.10
C ALA A 175 -9.05 19.78 5.53
N TRP A 176 -8.01 19.68 6.36
CA TRP A 176 -7.57 18.38 6.89
C TRP A 176 -8.70 17.60 7.57
N ALA A 177 -9.57 18.28 8.30
CA ALA A 177 -10.62 17.63 9.05
C ALA A 177 -11.75 17.07 8.15
N GLU A 178 -12.10 17.76 7.07
CA GLU A 178 -12.99 17.25 6.01
C GLU A 178 -12.39 16.01 5.36
N PHE A 179 -11.09 16.08 5.06
CA PHE A 179 -10.36 14.94 4.52
C PHE A 179 -10.45 13.72 5.43
N VAL A 180 -10.21 13.86 6.74
CA VAL A 180 -10.26 12.72 7.66
C VAL A 180 -11.68 12.15 7.78
N LEU A 181 -12.70 13.02 7.81
CA LEU A 181 -14.10 12.60 7.85
C LEU A 181 -14.44 11.68 6.67
N VAL A 182 -14.12 12.12 5.45
CA VAL A 182 -14.41 11.37 4.21
C VAL A 182 -13.49 10.15 4.08
N ASN A 183 -12.22 10.28 4.46
CA ASN A 183 -11.28 9.16 4.42
C ASN A 183 -11.70 8.02 5.38
N ARG A 184 -12.31 8.35 6.52
CA ARG A 184 -12.87 7.34 7.45
C ARG A 184 -13.98 6.51 6.80
N GLN A 185 -14.78 7.12 5.93
CA GLN A 185 -15.85 6.45 5.19
C GLN A 185 -15.29 5.63 4.02
N ARG A 186 -14.39 6.20 3.23
CA ARG A 186 -13.83 5.54 2.04
C ARG A 186 -12.83 4.43 2.36
N LYS A 187 -12.09 4.55 3.48
CA LYS A 187 -10.99 3.67 3.91
C LYS A 187 -10.00 3.38 2.78
N LEU A 188 -9.15 4.36 2.45
CA LEU A 188 -8.09 4.18 1.44
C LEU A 188 -7.22 2.95 1.78
N ARG A 189 -7.12 2.02 0.83
CA ARG A 189 -6.44 0.73 0.99
C ARG A 189 -5.50 0.47 -0.18
N SER A 190 -4.30 -0.04 0.12
CA SER A 190 -3.39 -0.60 -0.88
C SER A 190 -3.87 -1.99 -1.23
N VAL A 191 -4.11 -2.27 -2.51
CA VAL A 191 -4.40 -3.63 -2.96
C VAL A 191 -3.06 -4.31 -3.26
N LEU A 192 -2.81 -5.43 -2.59
CA LEU A 192 -1.61 -6.24 -2.74
C LEU A 192 -1.90 -7.42 -3.65
N SER A 193 -1.04 -7.65 -4.63
CA SER A 193 -1.07 -8.87 -5.44
C SER A 193 -0.63 -10.09 -4.63
N ILE A 194 -0.96 -11.31 -5.10
CA ILE A 194 -0.57 -12.55 -4.41
C ILE A 194 0.97 -12.65 -4.35
N SER A 195 1.66 -12.32 -5.44
CA SER A 195 3.13 -12.33 -5.50
C SER A 195 3.75 -11.32 -4.54
N GLU A 196 3.19 -10.10 -4.40
CA GLU A 196 3.63 -9.14 -3.39
C GLU A 196 3.44 -9.66 -1.96
N ARG A 197 2.32 -10.33 -1.68
CA ARG A 197 2.04 -10.91 -0.35
C ARG A 197 3.04 -12.01 -0.01
N ILE A 198 3.35 -12.88 -0.96
CA ILE A 198 4.37 -13.93 -0.76
C ILE A 198 5.72 -13.27 -0.49
N TYR A 199 6.14 -12.32 -1.33
CA TYR A 199 7.40 -11.61 -1.12
C TYR A 199 7.48 -10.95 0.26
N LEU A 200 6.47 -10.18 0.65
CA LEU A 200 6.43 -9.50 1.95
C LEU A 200 6.47 -10.48 3.13
N THR A 201 5.91 -11.68 2.94
CA THR A 201 5.96 -12.75 3.96
C THR A 201 7.40 -13.24 4.19
N PHE A 202 8.23 -13.26 3.15
CA PHE A 202 9.65 -13.63 3.26
C PHE A 202 10.59 -12.47 3.60
N ASP A 203 10.21 -11.23 3.28
CA ASP A 203 11.05 -10.03 3.41
C ASP A 203 10.85 -9.30 4.75
N GLN A 204 9.61 -9.26 5.26
CA GLN A 204 9.24 -8.48 6.45
C GLN A 204 8.66 -9.38 7.55
N PRO A 205 9.45 -9.80 8.56
CA PRO A 205 8.97 -10.71 9.62
C PRO A 205 7.87 -10.10 10.49
N GLU A 206 7.76 -8.77 10.52
CA GLU A 206 6.76 -8.05 11.31
C GLU A 206 5.38 -7.98 10.63
N SER A 207 5.28 -8.34 9.36
CA SER A 207 4.07 -8.16 8.54
C SER A 207 2.92 -9.11 8.90
N SER A 208 3.22 -10.32 9.36
CA SER A 208 2.24 -11.35 9.71
C SER A 208 2.85 -12.41 10.63
N TYR A 209 1.99 -13.21 11.27
CA TYR A 209 2.46 -14.30 12.13
C TYR A 209 3.21 -15.38 11.35
N LEU A 210 2.75 -15.71 10.13
CA LEU A 210 3.46 -16.65 9.25
C LEU A 210 4.85 -16.14 8.86
N ALA A 211 4.98 -14.85 8.53
CA ALA A 211 6.27 -14.24 8.22
C ALA A 211 7.25 -14.35 9.39
N PHE A 212 6.76 -14.13 10.62
CA PHE A 212 7.54 -14.29 11.83
C PHE A 212 8.01 -15.73 12.05
N ILE A 213 7.13 -16.72 11.86
CA ILE A 213 7.50 -18.15 11.95
C ILE A 213 8.57 -18.49 10.91
N ILE A 214 8.37 -18.10 9.65
CA ILE A 214 9.34 -18.35 8.57
C ILE A 214 10.70 -17.73 8.92
N SER A 215 10.70 -16.49 9.42
CA SER A 215 11.92 -15.83 9.86
C SER A 215 12.62 -16.56 11.01
N ILE A 216 11.87 -17.09 11.99
CA ILE A 216 12.44 -17.92 13.05
C ILE A 216 13.02 -19.21 12.49
N VAL A 217 12.30 -19.90 11.60
CA VAL A 217 12.77 -21.15 10.98
C VAL A 217 14.06 -20.92 10.21
N VAL A 218 14.13 -19.85 9.42
CA VAL A 218 15.34 -19.46 8.68
C VAL A 218 16.48 -19.15 9.66
N LEU A 219 16.22 -18.40 10.74
CA LEU A 219 17.22 -18.10 11.76
C LEU A 219 17.75 -19.37 12.45
N LEU A 220 16.86 -20.28 12.85
CA LEU A 220 17.22 -21.57 13.44
C LEU A 220 18.04 -22.41 12.45
N THR A 221 17.67 -22.39 11.16
CA THR A 221 18.41 -23.07 10.10
C THR A 221 19.84 -22.53 9.98
N ILE A 222 20.04 -21.21 10.07
CA ILE A 222 21.38 -20.60 10.10
C ILE A 222 22.17 -21.07 11.33
N CYS A 223 21.55 -21.09 12.50
CA CYS A 223 22.19 -21.56 13.73
C CYS A 223 22.60 -23.03 13.64
N VAL A 224 21.70 -23.91 13.17
CA VAL A 224 21.96 -25.35 13.00
C VAL A 224 23.06 -25.58 11.96
N SER A 225 23.03 -24.88 10.84
CA SER A 225 24.07 -24.96 9.80
C SER A 225 25.44 -24.53 10.35
N SER A 226 25.48 -23.42 11.09
CA SER A 226 26.71 -22.92 11.71
C SER A 226 27.26 -23.89 12.76
N LEU A 227 26.40 -24.43 13.64
CA LEU A 227 26.79 -25.42 14.64
C LEU A 227 27.30 -26.71 14.01
N SER A 228 26.63 -27.19 12.96
CA SER A 228 27.06 -28.39 12.21
C SER A 228 28.43 -28.18 11.58
N PHE A 229 28.69 -26.98 11.04
CA PHE A 229 30.01 -26.62 10.54
C PHE A 229 31.07 -26.60 11.65
N PHE A 230 30.80 -25.96 12.79
CA PHE A 230 31.72 -25.96 13.92
C PHE A 230 32.04 -27.37 14.42
N LEU A 231 31.02 -28.22 14.60
CA LEU A 231 31.21 -29.62 15.01
C LEU A 231 32.06 -30.39 14.01
N SER A 232 31.87 -30.13 12.71
CA SER A 232 32.67 -30.74 11.64
C SER A 232 34.15 -30.33 11.69
N THR A 233 34.50 -29.19 12.29
CA THR A 233 35.90 -28.75 12.45
C THR A 233 36.60 -29.38 13.66
N ILE A 234 35.87 -29.87 14.66
CA ILE A 234 36.47 -30.43 15.89
C ILE A 234 36.95 -31.87 15.62
N PRO A 235 38.25 -32.18 15.76
CA PRO A 235 38.78 -33.51 15.46
C PRO A 235 38.20 -34.61 16.37
N GLN A 236 37.84 -34.27 17.62
CA GLN A 236 37.20 -35.21 18.55
C GLN A 236 35.76 -35.58 18.16
N CYS A 237 35.10 -34.79 17.33
CA CYS A 237 33.75 -35.10 16.83
C CYS A 237 33.77 -35.94 15.54
N ARG A 238 34.95 -36.20 14.97
CA ARG A 238 35.13 -37.01 13.74
C ARG A 238 35.39 -38.49 14.01
N VAL A 239 35.16 -38.96 15.23
CA VAL A 239 35.69 -40.25 15.71
C VAL A 239 34.96 -41.46 15.12
N THR A 240 33.74 -41.29 14.60
CA THR A 240 32.95 -42.36 14.00
C THR A 240 32.49 -41.98 12.58
N PRO A 241 32.68 -42.86 11.57
CA PRO A 241 32.26 -42.59 10.20
C PRO A 241 30.75 -42.32 10.08
N GLU A 242 29.93 -42.96 10.91
CA GLU A 242 28.47 -42.78 10.93
C GLU A 242 28.04 -41.35 11.28
N THR A 243 28.67 -40.71 12.26
CA THR A 243 28.36 -39.33 12.67
C THR A 243 28.66 -38.31 11.55
N CYS A 244 29.58 -38.63 10.65
CA CYS A 244 29.92 -37.78 9.52
C CYS A 244 28.81 -37.76 8.46
N GLU A 245 28.13 -38.89 8.26
CA GLU A 245 27.00 -39.00 7.32
C GLU A 245 25.79 -38.20 7.81
N ASP A 246 25.49 -38.27 9.11
CA ASP A 246 24.38 -37.53 9.73
C ASP A 246 24.55 -36.01 9.59
N LEU A 247 25.74 -35.48 9.87
CA LEU A 247 26.03 -34.05 9.71
C LEU A 247 25.92 -33.60 8.25
N THR A 248 26.33 -34.45 7.31
CA THR A 248 26.20 -34.17 5.87
C THR A 248 24.72 -34.10 5.43
N ILE A 249 23.87 -34.96 5.99
CA ILE A 249 22.42 -34.94 5.73
C ILE A 249 21.80 -33.64 6.27
N VAL A 250 22.15 -33.25 7.50
CA VAL A 250 21.69 -32.00 8.11
C VAL A 250 22.12 -30.80 7.27
N GLU A 251 23.38 -30.74 6.84
CA GLU A 251 23.90 -29.66 6.00
C GLU A 251 23.15 -29.54 4.67
N LYS A 252 22.92 -30.66 3.98
CA LYS A 252 22.12 -30.69 2.74
C LYS A 252 20.69 -30.23 2.97
N GLY A 253 20.09 -30.61 4.11
CA GLY A 253 18.76 -30.15 4.52
C GLY A 253 18.70 -28.64 4.72
N CYS A 254 19.65 -28.07 5.47
CA CYS A 254 19.76 -26.63 5.67
C CYS A 254 19.96 -25.87 4.35
N LEU A 255 20.83 -26.37 3.48
CA LEU A 255 21.07 -25.79 2.17
C LEU A 255 19.79 -25.79 1.31
N LEU A 256 19.05 -26.90 1.31
CA LEU A 256 17.79 -27.01 0.57
C LEU A 256 16.78 -25.96 1.03
N ILE A 257 16.65 -25.75 2.35
CA ILE A 257 15.76 -24.71 2.91
C ILE A 257 16.16 -23.32 2.40
N PHE A 258 17.46 -22.97 2.43
CA PHE A 258 17.92 -21.68 1.91
C PHE A 258 17.68 -21.52 0.42
N VAL A 259 17.88 -22.58 -0.38
CA VAL A 259 17.64 -22.53 -1.81
C VAL A 259 16.15 -22.30 -2.11
N VAL A 260 15.25 -23.01 -1.43
CA VAL A 260 13.80 -22.85 -1.61
C VAL A 260 13.36 -21.44 -1.20
N GLU A 261 13.83 -20.96 -0.06
CA GLU A 261 13.56 -19.61 0.45
C GLU A 261 14.04 -18.53 -0.54
N PHE A 262 15.31 -18.59 -0.94
CA PHE A 262 15.90 -17.66 -1.89
C PHE A 262 15.18 -17.68 -3.24
N THR A 263 14.84 -18.88 -3.74
CA THR A 263 14.10 -19.04 -4.99
C THR A 263 12.71 -18.43 -4.90
N ALA A 264 12.01 -18.59 -3.77
CA ALA A 264 10.71 -17.97 -3.55
C ALA A 264 10.80 -16.44 -3.57
N ARG A 265 11.82 -15.85 -2.93
CA ARG A 265 12.08 -14.40 -3.01
C ARG A 265 12.38 -13.96 -4.45
N LEU A 266 13.23 -14.68 -5.17
CA LEU A 266 13.60 -14.35 -6.54
C LEU A 266 12.41 -14.44 -7.51
N CYS A 267 11.54 -15.44 -7.34
CA CYS A 267 10.35 -15.60 -8.18
C CYS A 267 9.26 -14.55 -7.90
N THR A 268 9.31 -13.86 -6.76
CA THR A 268 8.28 -12.91 -6.33
C THR A 268 8.76 -11.45 -6.30
N CYS A 269 10.06 -11.20 -6.40
CA CYS A 269 10.64 -9.85 -6.30
C CYS A 269 10.16 -8.87 -7.39
N TRP A 270 9.86 -9.37 -8.59
CA TRP A 270 9.39 -8.54 -9.72
C TRP A 270 8.05 -7.85 -9.44
N ALA A 271 7.23 -8.44 -8.56
CA ALA A 271 5.91 -7.93 -8.22
C ALA A 271 5.98 -6.76 -7.23
N VAL A 272 7.07 -6.62 -6.49
CA VAL A 272 7.19 -5.69 -5.36
C VAL A 272 7.31 -4.25 -5.83
N ARG A 273 6.31 -3.44 -5.47
CA ARG A 273 6.36 -1.98 -5.59
C ARG A 273 7.13 -1.37 -4.42
N LYS A 274 8.47 -1.33 -4.51
CA LYS A 274 9.33 -0.72 -3.48
C LYS A 274 8.97 0.75 -3.22
N GLU A 275 8.45 1.43 -4.23
CA GLU A 275 8.03 2.84 -4.15
C GLU A 275 6.82 3.05 -3.24
N VAL A 276 5.93 2.07 -3.15
CA VAL A 276 4.73 2.14 -2.30
C VAL A 276 5.06 1.81 -0.85
N HIS A 277 6.06 0.96 -0.61
CA HIS A 277 6.48 0.54 0.72
C HIS A 277 7.44 1.54 1.38
N ASP A 278 8.27 2.23 0.58
CA ASP A 278 9.13 3.32 1.06
C ASP A 278 8.29 4.60 1.24
N ARG A 279 7.96 4.91 2.50
CA ARG A 279 7.12 6.08 2.86
C ARG A 279 7.69 7.40 2.37
N THR A 280 9.01 7.52 2.23
CA THR A 280 9.64 8.75 1.75
C THR A 280 9.46 8.88 0.25
N LYS A 281 9.73 7.81 -0.50
CA LYS A 281 9.49 7.81 -1.96
C LYS A 281 8.01 7.94 -2.31
N LEU A 282 7.12 7.30 -1.55
CA LEU A 282 5.69 7.43 -1.75
C LEU A 282 5.24 8.89 -1.63
N ARG A 283 5.71 9.58 -0.58
CA ARG A 283 5.42 11.02 -0.37
C ARG A 283 5.93 11.85 -1.55
N GLU A 284 7.18 11.66 -1.94
CA GLU A 284 7.80 12.38 -3.07
C GLU A 284 7.02 12.17 -4.39
N LEU A 285 6.63 10.93 -4.69
CA LEU A 285 5.87 10.61 -5.91
C LEU A 285 4.45 11.21 -5.89
N VAL A 286 3.83 11.27 -4.72
CA VAL A 286 2.47 11.80 -4.53
C VAL A 286 2.45 13.33 -4.61
N THR A 287 3.43 14.00 -4.00
CA THR A 287 3.52 15.47 -3.98
C THR A 287 4.23 16.06 -5.20
N GLY A 288 4.96 15.23 -5.96
CA GLY A 288 5.67 15.65 -7.15
C GLY A 288 4.76 16.30 -8.20
N ILE A 289 5.34 17.21 -8.99
CA ILE A 289 4.66 17.83 -10.13
C ILE A 289 4.88 16.95 -11.38
N ASP A 290 6.00 16.27 -11.49
CA ASP A 290 6.34 15.52 -12.70
C ASP A 290 5.36 14.38 -13.00
N PRO A 291 5.22 13.95 -14.27
CA PRO A 291 4.45 12.78 -14.63
C PRO A 291 4.90 11.55 -13.82
N LEU A 292 3.96 10.70 -13.43
CA LEU A 292 4.30 9.48 -12.71
C LEU A 292 5.00 8.47 -13.62
N VAL A 293 6.31 8.34 -13.43
CA VAL A 293 7.13 7.33 -14.10
C VAL A 293 7.28 6.15 -13.16
N LEU A 294 6.42 5.14 -13.31
CA LEU A 294 6.55 3.89 -12.58
C LEU A 294 7.51 2.95 -13.34
N PRO A 295 8.51 2.34 -12.67
CA PRO A 295 9.37 1.38 -13.33
C PRO A 295 8.55 0.17 -13.79
N SER A 296 8.81 -0.28 -15.00
CA SER A 296 8.20 -1.50 -15.54
C SER A 296 8.59 -2.71 -14.68
N PRO A 297 7.74 -3.76 -14.62
CA PRO A 297 8.05 -4.99 -13.87
C PRO A 297 9.43 -5.58 -14.22
N ALA A 298 9.82 -5.55 -15.50
CA ALA A 298 11.13 -6.01 -15.94
C ALA A 298 12.28 -5.18 -15.35
N ARG A 299 12.13 -3.85 -15.27
CA ARG A 299 13.14 -2.97 -14.65
C ARG A 299 13.24 -3.20 -13.15
N ARG A 300 12.13 -3.54 -12.48
CA ARG A 300 12.13 -3.92 -11.06
C ARG A 300 12.89 -5.22 -10.83
N PHE A 301 12.68 -6.20 -11.69
CA PHE A 301 13.40 -7.48 -11.66
C PHE A 301 14.92 -7.29 -11.85
N LEU A 302 15.33 -6.50 -12.85
CA LEU A 302 16.75 -6.22 -13.11
C LEU A 302 17.48 -5.46 -11.99
N LYS A 303 16.74 -4.84 -11.06
CA LYS A 303 17.31 -4.11 -9.90
C LYS A 303 17.40 -4.99 -8.65
N PHE A 304 16.77 -6.16 -8.65
CA PHE A 304 16.85 -7.12 -7.55
C PHE A 304 18.17 -7.89 -7.64
#